data_AF-A0AA37H2D6-F1
#
_entry.id   AF-A0AA37H2D6-F1
#
_cell.length_a   1.000
_cell.length_b   1.000
_cell.length_c   1.000
_cell.angle_alpha   90.00
_cell.angle_beta   90.00
_cell.angle_gamma   90.00
#
_symmetry.space_group_name_H-M   'P 1'
#
loop_
_entity.id
_entity.type
_entity.pdbx_description
1 polymer ?
#
loop_
_entity_poly.entity_id
_entity_poly.type
_entity_poly.pdbx_seq_one_letter_code
_entity_poly.pdbx_strand_id
1 'polypeptide(L)'
;MPSRAKKADIKDEEWERLQPVIRKLYLIEDKSLKDVQTILSMYHSFRPSKNQLMWKLKQWHMAKNMTSTEWKHVVHRIRKRHVAGKESMVYLSGVQLRDATIEKAKGRHCYETAIEKSMGG
;
A
#
# COMPACT_ATOMS: atom_id res chain seq x y z
N MET A 1 0.21 41.24 5.83
CA MET A 1 0.52 39.85 5.40
C MET A 1 -0.26 38.90 6.29
N PRO A 2 -1.20 38.09 5.78
CA PRO A 2 -1.93 37.17 6.65
C PRO A 2 -0.95 36.12 7.19
N SER A 3 -0.86 36.06 8.51
CA SER A 3 -0.02 35.15 9.27
C SER A 3 -0.30 33.70 8.83
N ARG A 4 0.75 32.99 8.43
CA ARG A 4 0.72 31.59 8.01
C ARG A 4 0.08 30.77 9.14
N ALA A 5 -1.18 30.36 8.96
CA ALA A 5 -1.94 29.62 9.95
C ALA A 5 -1.09 28.46 10.50
N LYS A 6 -0.96 28.39 11.83
CA LYS A 6 -0.29 27.29 12.53
C LYS A 6 -0.84 25.98 11.98
N LYS A 7 0.04 25.05 11.58
CA LYS A 7 -0.39 23.69 11.20
C LYS A 7 -1.12 23.11 12.41
N ALA A 8 -2.40 22.80 12.27
CA ALA A 8 -3.16 22.20 13.36
C ALA A 8 -2.54 20.82 13.67
N ASP A 9 -2.09 20.65 14.90
CA ASP A 9 -1.79 19.33 15.45
C ASP A 9 -3.13 18.62 15.64
N ILE A 10 -3.43 17.75 14.69
CA ILE A 10 -4.57 16.83 14.76
C ILE A 10 -4.23 15.78 15.81
N LYS A 11 -5.13 15.57 16.78
CA LYS A 11 -4.86 14.63 17.86
C LYS A 11 -4.89 13.18 17.37
N ASP A 12 -4.13 12.31 18.02
CA ASP A 12 -4.03 10.91 17.61
C ASP A 12 -5.37 10.18 17.75
N GLU A 13 -6.23 10.55 18.70
CA GLU A 13 -7.54 9.92 18.87
C GLU A 13 -8.48 10.17 17.67
N GLU A 14 -8.39 11.34 17.03
CA GLU A 14 -9.16 11.65 15.82
C GLU A 14 -8.69 10.78 14.64
N TRP A 15 -7.39 10.55 14.55
CA TRP A 15 -6.81 9.67 13.54
C TRP A 15 -7.23 8.23 13.74
N GLU A 16 -7.17 7.71 14.96
CA GLU A 16 -7.58 6.35 15.29
C GLU A 16 -9.06 6.12 15.01
N ARG A 17 -9.92 7.08 15.38
CA ARG A 17 -11.36 7.03 15.10
C ARG A 17 -11.65 6.88 13.60
N LEU A 18 -10.90 7.58 12.76
CA LEU A 18 -11.10 7.59 11.31
C LEU A 18 -10.23 6.58 10.56
N GLN A 19 -9.30 5.89 11.23
CA GLN A 19 -8.39 4.93 10.60
C GLN A 19 -9.14 3.84 9.82
N PRO A 20 -10.24 3.21 10.31
CA PRO A 20 -10.96 2.19 9.55
C PRO A 20 -11.62 2.76 8.28
N VAL A 21 -12.13 3.99 8.35
CA VAL A 21 -12.74 4.69 7.21
C VAL A 21 -11.68 5.01 6.17
N ILE A 22 -10.55 5.59 6.58
CA ILE A 22 -9.41 5.87 5.71
C ILE A 22 -8.92 4.59 5.05
N ARG A 23 -8.81 3.50 5.81
CA ARG A 23 -8.39 2.20 5.29
C ARG A 23 -9.33 1.70 4.20
N LYS A 24 -10.65 1.77 4.42
CA LYS A 24 -11.65 1.35 3.44
C LYS A 24 -11.55 2.18 2.16
N LEU A 25 -11.60 3.51 2.29
CA LEU A 25 -11.54 4.42 1.15
C LEU A 25 -10.25 4.23 0.34
N TYR A 26 -9.11 4.18 1.03
CA TYR A 26 -7.81 4.13 0.38
C TYR A 26 -7.52 2.75 -0.21
N LEU A 27 -7.66 1.65 0.55
CA LEU A 27 -7.19 0.33 0.13
C LEU A 27 -8.26 -0.51 -0.58
N ILE A 28 -9.54 -0.38 -0.19
CA ILE A 28 -10.61 -1.25 -0.70
C ILE A 28 -11.32 -0.58 -1.88
N GLU A 29 -11.66 0.71 -1.73
CA GLU A 29 -12.35 1.49 -2.77
C GLU A 29 -11.39 2.18 -3.76
N ASP A 30 -10.09 1.92 -3.61
CA ASP A 30 -9.00 2.44 -4.43
C ASP A 30 -9.02 3.97 -4.65
N LYS A 31 -9.57 4.74 -3.70
CA LYS A 31 -9.65 6.20 -3.81
C LYS A 31 -8.27 6.85 -3.81
N SER A 32 -8.12 7.95 -4.55
CA SER A 32 -6.90 8.74 -4.53
C SER A 32 -6.74 9.47 -3.19
N LEU A 33 -5.52 9.93 -2.84
CA LEU A 33 -5.32 10.74 -1.63
C LEU A 33 -6.21 11.98 -1.61
N LYS A 34 -6.41 12.61 -2.77
CA LYS A 34 -7.26 13.79 -2.91
C LYS A 34 -8.72 13.45 -2.62
N ASP A 35 -9.21 12.33 -3.14
CA ASP A 35 -10.59 11.90 -2.90
C ASP A 35 -10.82 11.52 -1.44
N VAL A 36 -9.86 10.82 -0.82
CA VAL A 36 -9.90 10.52 0.61
C VAL A 36 -9.98 11.81 1.42
N GLN A 37 -9.15 12.82 1.14
CA GLN A 37 -9.23 14.11 1.82
C GLN A 37 -10.58 14.81 1.63
N THR A 38 -11.13 14.78 0.40
CA THR A 38 -12.44 15.36 0.10
C THR A 38 -13.54 14.67 0.91
N ILE A 39 -13.55 13.33 0.93
CA ILE A 39 -14.56 12.54 1.67
C ILE A 39 -14.44 12.79 3.17
N LEU A 40 -13.22 12.79 3.73
CA LEU A 40 -13.00 13.09 5.15
C LEU A 40 -13.49 14.51 5.51
N SER A 41 -13.25 15.49 4.65
CA SER A 41 -13.70 16.87 4.85
C SER A 41 -15.23 17.00 4.78
N MET A 42 -15.86 16.35 3.81
CA MET A 42 -17.31 16.48 3.55
C MET A 42 -18.15 15.72 4.58
N TYR A 43 -17.76 14.50 4.95
CA TYR A 43 -18.60 13.60 5.75
C TYR A 43 -18.15 13.47 7.21
N HIS A 44 -16.91 13.81 7.53
CA HIS A 44 -16.34 13.63 8.87
C HIS A 44 -15.81 14.93 9.47
N SER A 45 -16.00 16.08 8.79
CA SER A 45 -15.45 17.39 9.18
C SER A 45 -13.95 17.36 9.44
N PHE A 46 -13.23 16.41 8.85
CA PHE A 46 -11.83 16.12 9.12
C PHE A 46 -10.97 16.56 7.94
N ARG A 47 -10.06 17.52 8.18
CA ARG A 47 -9.32 18.21 7.11
C ARG A 47 -7.81 18.09 7.26
N PRO A 48 -7.24 16.87 7.13
CA PRO A 48 -5.80 16.71 7.17
C PRO A 48 -5.16 17.27 5.91
N SER A 49 -3.96 17.85 6.06
CA SER A 49 -3.12 18.15 4.90
C SER A 49 -2.70 16.86 4.19
N LYS A 50 -2.34 16.97 2.90
CA LYS A 50 -1.91 15.81 2.10
C LYS A 50 -0.71 15.11 2.74
N ASN A 51 0.24 15.88 3.26
CA ASN A 51 1.45 15.35 3.90
C ASN A 51 1.13 14.62 5.21
N GLN A 52 0.20 15.12 6.03
CA GLN A 52 -0.25 14.44 7.25
C GLN A 52 -0.92 13.10 6.92
N LEU A 53 -1.83 13.10 5.93
CA LEU A 53 -2.49 11.87 5.49
C LEU A 53 -1.49 10.86 4.93
N MET A 54 -0.54 11.29 4.09
CA MET A 54 0.53 10.42 3.58
C MET A 54 1.39 9.85 4.71
N TRP A 55 1.75 10.67 5.69
CA TRP A 55 2.53 10.23 6.83
C TRP A 55 1.78 9.20 7.66
N LYS A 56 0.49 9.41 7.97
CA LYS A 56 -0.35 8.45 8.70
C LYS A 56 -0.53 7.13 7.93
N LEU A 57 -0.77 7.18 6.62
CA LEU A 57 -0.83 5.97 5.79
C LEU A 57 0.47 5.17 5.86
N LYS A 58 1.64 5.84 5.87
CA LYS A 58 2.94 5.18 6.06
C LYS A 58 3.07 4.57 7.45
N GLN A 59 2.70 5.29 8.51
CA GLN A 59 2.73 4.78 9.89
C GLN A 59 1.83 3.56 10.07
N TRP A 60 0.67 3.54 9.41
CA TRP A 60 -0.25 2.40 9.45
C TRP A 60 0.08 1.29 8.45
N HIS A 61 1.22 1.37 7.76
CA HIS A 61 1.62 0.41 6.73
C HIS A 61 0.55 0.15 5.65
N MET A 62 -0.22 1.19 5.30
CA MET A 62 -1.25 1.13 4.26
C MET A 62 -0.65 1.48 2.90
N ALA A 63 -0.11 0.47 2.21
CA ALA A 63 0.41 0.60 0.87
C ALA A 63 -0.52 -0.04 -0.18
N LYS A 64 -0.63 0.59 -1.35
CA LYS A 64 -1.33 0.05 -2.53
C LYS A 64 -0.42 -0.80 -3.41
N ASN A 65 0.88 -0.55 -3.36
CA ASN A 65 1.88 -1.14 -4.24
C ASN A 65 3.06 -1.67 -3.43
N MET A 66 3.69 -2.72 -3.94
CA MET A 66 4.99 -3.20 -3.49
C MET A 66 6.09 -2.66 -4.41
N THR A 67 7.28 -2.48 -3.84
CA THR A 67 8.53 -2.20 -4.54
C THR A 67 9.00 -3.40 -5.36
N SER A 68 9.93 -3.17 -6.29
CA SER A 68 10.56 -4.26 -7.07
C SER A 68 11.19 -5.32 -6.17
N THR A 69 11.93 -4.90 -5.14
CA THR A 69 12.58 -5.81 -4.18
C THR A 69 11.58 -6.66 -3.41
N GLU A 70 10.49 -6.05 -2.90
CA GLU A 70 9.40 -6.79 -2.25
C GLU A 70 8.76 -7.80 -3.20
N TRP A 71 8.51 -7.42 -4.46
CA TRP A 71 8.00 -8.34 -5.47
C TRP A 71 8.96 -9.50 -5.75
N LYS A 72 10.27 -9.27 -5.85
CA LYS A 72 11.26 -10.35 -6.01
C LYS A 72 11.12 -11.39 -4.89
N HIS A 73 11.03 -10.95 -3.64
CA HIS A 73 10.85 -11.85 -2.49
C HIS A 73 9.51 -12.60 -2.54
N VAL A 74 8.42 -11.93 -2.88
CA VAL A 74 7.08 -12.55 -2.99
C VAL A 74 7.06 -13.59 -4.11
N VAL A 75 7.56 -13.25 -5.30
CA VAL A 75 7.62 -14.17 -6.45
C VAL A 75 8.48 -15.38 -6.14
N HIS A 76 9.63 -15.19 -5.49
CA HIS A 76 10.49 -16.30 -5.06
C HIS A 76 9.75 -17.26 -4.10
N ARG A 77 9.02 -16.72 -3.11
CA ARG A 77 8.23 -17.53 -2.17
C ARG A 77 7.09 -18.28 -2.85
N ILE A 78 6.39 -17.65 -3.80
CA ILE A 78 5.33 -18.30 -4.58
C ILE A 78 5.90 -19.48 -5.37
N ARG A 79 7.04 -19.30 -6.05
CA ARG A 79 7.72 -20.37 -6.79
C ARG A 79 8.09 -21.54 -5.88
N LYS A 80 8.71 -21.26 -4.73
CA LYS A 80 9.08 -22.30 -3.75
C LYS A 80 7.87 -23.09 -3.24
N ARG A 81 6.73 -22.42 -2.99
CA ARG A 81 5.49 -23.08 -2.57
C ARG A 81 4.87 -23.92 -3.69
N HIS A 82 4.87 -23.41 -4.91
CA HIS A 82 4.36 -24.13 -6.07
C HIS A 82 5.12 -25.43 -6.34
N VAL A 83 6.47 -25.42 -6.25
CA VAL A 83 7.30 -26.63 -6.35
C VAL A 83 6.95 -27.65 -5.26
N ALA A 84 6.51 -27.19 -4.09
CA ALA A 84 6.04 -28.06 -3.00
C ALA A 84 4.55 -28.45 -3.13
N GLY A 85 3.91 -28.21 -4.29
CA GLY A 85 2.51 -28.53 -4.55
C GLY A 85 1.50 -27.62 -3.82
N LYS A 86 1.91 -26.43 -3.36
CA LYS A 86 1.05 -25.52 -2.59
C LYS A 86 0.71 -24.26 -3.39
N GLU A 87 -0.56 -23.93 -3.45
CA GLU A 87 -1.02 -22.63 -3.94
C GLU A 87 -0.77 -21.50 -2.93
N SER A 88 -0.78 -20.26 -3.40
CA SER A 88 -0.43 -19.09 -2.59
C SER A 88 -1.41 -17.94 -2.84
N MET A 89 -2.09 -17.50 -1.78
CA MET A 89 -2.78 -16.21 -1.76
C MET A 89 -1.83 -15.14 -1.21
N VAL A 90 -1.78 -13.98 -1.87
CA VAL A 90 -0.93 -12.87 -1.47
C VAL A 90 -1.80 -11.72 -0.96
N TYR A 91 -1.45 -11.18 0.19
CA TYR A 91 -2.11 -10.03 0.79
C TYR A 91 -1.13 -8.86 0.89
N LEU A 92 -1.57 -7.66 0.54
CA LEU A 92 -0.86 -6.40 0.76
C LEU A 92 -1.72 -5.50 1.64
N SER A 93 -1.17 -5.05 2.77
CA SER A 93 -1.91 -4.19 3.72
C SER A 93 -3.24 -4.82 4.19
N GLY A 94 -3.30 -6.15 4.23
CA GLY A 94 -4.52 -6.92 4.54
C GLY A 94 -5.57 -6.97 3.43
N VAL A 95 -5.24 -6.58 2.20
CA VAL A 95 -6.10 -6.73 1.01
C VAL A 95 -5.52 -7.82 0.11
N GLN A 96 -6.35 -8.77 -0.29
CA GLN A 96 -5.94 -9.84 -1.20
C GLN A 96 -5.62 -9.27 -2.58
N LEU A 97 -4.45 -9.60 -3.11
CA LEU A 97 -4.08 -9.24 -4.47
C LEU A 97 -4.76 -10.18 -5.46
N ARG A 98 -5.20 -9.62 -6.59
CA ARG A 98 -5.75 -10.40 -7.70
C ARG A 98 -4.65 -11.22 -8.37
N ASP A 99 -5.00 -12.41 -8.84
CA ASP A 99 -4.06 -13.31 -9.52
C ASP A 99 -3.42 -12.63 -10.74
N ALA A 100 -4.19 -11.86 -11.51
CA ALA A 100 -3.66 -11.08 -12.64
C ALA A 100 -2.53 -10.11 -12.23
N THR A 101 -2.60 -9.52 -11.04
CA THR A 101 -1.53 -8.67 -10.50
C THR A 101 -0.29 -9.48 -10.17
N ILE A 102 -0.48 -10.66 -9.57
CA ILE A 102 0.59 -11.59 -9.21
C ILE A 102 1.28 -12.13 -10.48
N GLU A 103 0.52 -12.55 -11.49
CA GLU A 103 1.06 -13.05 -12.77
C GLU A 103 1.85 -11.98 -13.51
N LYS A 104 1.34 -10.75 -13.55
CA LYS A 104 2.09 -9.62 -14.13
C LYS A 104 3.40 -9.36 -13.39
N ALA A 105 3.42 -9.46 -12.06
CA ALA A 105 4.63 -9.30 -11.27
C ALA A 105 5.61 -10.46 -11.47
N LYS A 106 5.12 -11.71 -11.54
CA LYS A 106 5.93 -12.88 -11.89
C LYS A 106 6.62 -12.66 -13.24
N GLY A 107 5.91 -12.22 -14.27
CA GLY A 107 6.50 -11.96 -15.59
C GLY A 107 7.62 -10.91 -15.56
N ARG A 108 7.41 -9.81 -14.82
CA ARG A 108 8.39 -8.73 -14.68
C ARG A 108 9.67 -9.15 -13.96
N HIS A 109 9.55 -9.91 -12.88
CA HIS A 109 10.69 -10.27 -12.01
C HIS A 109 11.22 -11.69 -12.24
N CYS A 110 10.63 -12.41 -13.19
CA CYS A 110 11.03 -13.74 -13.61
C CYS A 110 12.44 -13.76 -14.22
N TYR A 111 12.73 -12.79 -15.08
CA TYR A 111 13.96 -12.74 -15.88
C TYR A 111 15.19 -12.32 -15.07
N GLU A 112 15.04 -11.43 -14.09
CA GLU A 112 16.17 -10.96 -13.27
C GLU A 112 16.82 -12.10 -12.46
N THR A 113 16.02 -12.98 -11.85
CA THR A 113 16.55 -14.16 -11.14
C THR A 113 17.27 -15.16 -12.04
N ALA A 114 16.96 -15.21 -13.35
CA ALA A 114 17.63 -16.10 -14.28
C ALA A 114 19.01 -15.55 -14.69
N ILE A 115 19.12 -14.22 -14.84
CA ILE A 115 20.38 -13.54 -15.19
C ILE A 115 21.33 -13.45 -13.99
N GLU A 116 20.83 -13.15 -12.78
CA GLU A 116 21.66 -13.18 -11.56
C GLU A 116 22.26 -14.59 -11.31
N LYS A 117 21.54 -15.65 -11.68
CA LYS A 117 22.02 -17.04 -11.56
C LYS A 117 23.05 -17.43 -12.63
N SER A 118 23.13 -16.72 -13.76
CA SER A 118 24.10 -17.01 -14.83
C SER A 118 25.40 -16.19 -14.73
N MET A 119 25.45 -15.15 -13.89
CA MET A 119 26.64 -14.30 -13.70
C MET A 119 27.41 -14.61 -12.40
N GLY A 120 26.99 -15.63 -11.63
CA GLY A 120 27.68 -16.12 -10.44
C GLY A 120 28.01 -17.60 -10.58
N GLY A 121 29.14 -17.89 -11.21
CA GLY A 121 29.73 -19.22 -11.37
C GLY A 121 31.15 -19.11 -11.87
#